data_AF-A0ABD3CZX0-F1
#
_entry.id   AF-A0ABD3CZX0-F1
#
_cell.length_a   1.000
_cell.length_b   1.000
_cell.length_c   1.000
_cell.angle_alpha   90.00
_cell.angle_beta   90.00
_cell.angle_gamma   90.00
#
_symmetry.space_group_name_H-M   'P 1'
#
loop_
_entity.id
_entity.type
_entity.pdbx_description
1 polymer ?
#
loop_
_entity_poly.entity_id
_entity_poly.type
_entity_poly.pdbx_seq_one_letter_code
_entity_poly.pdbx_strand_id
1 'polypeptide(L)'
;MSTTSNEVMQKLIDNIIQSCIIPKWVNSLLEKAFFGKCSNHDLQKNELNRYCISCDASICKYCITSDVHKKHKILTIYRHVYQNVVPLAEMEIHIDCDIIQPYKCNKKWVVSLNPLPHNGSGSLIEGDGACNVCKRKLTDPDRFRFYSIACKVQAISGTIIVQLPEQQDVGGNAADQQVENPSKRKRSRKGMSYRAPFF
;
A
#
# COMPACT_ATOMS: atom_id res chain seq x y z
N MET A 1 10.48 3.00 -46.33
CA MET A 1 11.23 3.49 -45.16
C MET A 1 10.22 3.81 -44.06
N SER A 2 9.86 2.84 -43.21
CA SER A 2 8.74 2.99 -42.26
C SER A 2 8.95 2.24 -40.93
N THR A 3 10.19 1.86 -40.60
CA THR A 3 10.52 0.99 -39.46
C THR A 3 10.74 1.75 -38.14
N THR A 4 10.94 3.07 -38.18
CA THR A 4 11.28 3.88 -37.00
C THR A 4 10.09 4.14 -36.07
N SER A 5 8.87 4.31 -36.60
CA SER A 5 7.69 4.64 -35.78
C SER A 5 7.21 3.45 -34.94
N ASN A 6 7.25 2.23 -35.50
CA ASN A 6 6.83 1.03 -34.77
C ASN A 6 7.85 0.65 -33.68
N GLU A 7 9.14 0.81 -33.94
CA GLU A 7 10.19 0.59 -32.92
C GLU A 7 10.13 1.63 -31.79
N VAL A 8 9.82 2.90 -32.11
CA VAL A 8 9.61 3.94 -31.09
C VAL A 8 8.38 3.63 -30.24
N MET A 9 7.25 3.24 -30.87
CA MET A 9 6.05 2.85 -30.13
C MET A 9 6.28 1.60 -29.27
N GLN A 10 6.99 0.59 -29.78
CA GLN A 10 7.30 -0.61 -29.02
C GLN A 10 8.23 -0.29 -27.84
N LYS A 11 9.26 0.53 -28.03
CA LYS A 11 10.12 1.00 -26.92
C LYS A 11 9.36 1.80 -25.88
N LEU A 12 8.35 2.58 -26.27
CA LEU A 12 7.48 3.29 -25.34
C LEU A 12 6.60 2.31 -24.56
N ILE A 13 6.02 1.33 -25.23
CA ILE A 13 5.23 0.25 -24.61
C ILE A 13 6.11 -0.55 -23.64
N ASP A 14 7.32 -0.93 -24.05
CA ASP A 14 8.26 -1.68 -23.21
C ASP A 14 8.72 -0.85 -22.00
N ASN A 15 8.95 0.46 -22.17
CA ASN A 15 9.24 1.36 -21.05
C ASN A 15 8.03 1.55 -20.11
N ILE A 16 6.82 1.62 -20.65
CA ILE A 16 5.58 1.68 -19.86
C ILE A 16 5.41 0.37 -19.08
N ILE A 17 5.54 -0.78 -19.73
CA ILE A 17 5.48 -2.10 -19.09
C ILE A 17 6.57 -2.22 -18.03
N GLN A 18 7.81 -1.83 -18.33
CA GLN A 18 8.93 -1.83 -17.38
C GLN A 18 8.67 -0.92 -16.17
N SER A 19 8.02 0.23 -16.37
CA SER A 19 7.61 1.14 -15.30
C SER A 19 6.40 0.65 -14.48
N CYS A 20 5.65 -0.31 -15.02
CA CYS A 20 4.46 -0.89 -14.40
C CYS A 20 4.69 -2.26 -13.75
N ILE A 21 5.87 -2.89 -13.93
CA ILE A 21 6.16 -4.17 -13.27
C ILE A 21 6.45 -3.90 -11.79
N ILE A 22 5.47 -4.21 -10.95
CA ILE A 22 5.65 -4.26 -9.50
C ILE A 22 6.47 -5.50 -9.15
N PRO A 23 7.64 -5.36 -8.49
CA PRO A 23 8.42 -6.52 -8.06
C PRO A 23 7.61 -7.39 -7.09
N LYS A 24 7.67 -8.72 -7.26
CA LYS A 24 6.87 -9.68 -6.46
C LYS A 24 7.02 -9.48 -4.95
N TRP A 25 8.23 -9.17 -4.48
CA TRP A 25 8.52 -8.95 -3.06
C TRP A 25 7.76 -7.75 -2.47
N VAL A 26 7.33 -6.79 -3.28
CA VAL A 26 6.57 -5.63 -2.79
C VAL A 26 5.20 -6.07 -2.28
N ASN A 27 4.51 -6.96 -3.00
CA ASN A 27 3.21 -7.49 -2.55
C ASN A 27 3.39 -8.22 -1.22
N SER A 28 4.40 -9.08 -1.11
CA SER A 28 4.72 -9.77 0.12
C SER A 28 5.06 -8.81 1.27
N LEU A 29 5.85 -7.76 1.01
CA LEU A 29 6.15 -6.71 2.00
C LEU A 29 4.87 -6.05 2.53
N LEU A 30 3.91 -5.75 1.66
CA LEU A 30 2.66 -5.07 2.03
C LEU A 30 1.74 -5.94 2.91
N GLU A 31 1.78 -7.26 2.72
CA GLU A 31 0.99 -8.24 3.49
C GLU A 31 1.66 -8.65 4.82
N LYS A 32 2.96 -8.43 4.97
CA LYS A 32 3.71 -8.84 6.16
C LYS A 32 3.32 -8.06 7.41
N ALA A 33 3.18 -8.81 8.50
CA ALA A 33 3.17 -8.25 9.85
C ALA A 33 4.60 -7.98 10.34
N PHE A 34 4.80 -6.81 10.93
CA PHE A 34 6.05 -6.37 11.52
C PHE A 34 5.90 -6.17 13.03
N PHE A 35 7.04 -6.07 13.72
CA PHE A 35 7.13 -5.84 15.17
C PHE A 35 6.64 -7.03 16.04
N GLY A 36 6.47 -8.22 15.45
CA GLY A 36 6.32 -9.46 16.20
C GLY A 36 7.64 -9.90 16.84
N LYS A 37 7.59 -10.85 17.77
CA LYS A 37 8.80 -11.47 18.35
C LYS A 37 9.43 -12.45 17.36
N CYS A 38 10.76 -12.48 17.30
CA CYS A 38 11.48 -13.46 16.50
C CYS A 38 11.46 -14.82 17.19
N SER A 39 11.02 -15.87 16.49
CA SER A 39 11.02 -17.24 17.00
C SER A 39 12.42 -17.86 17.09
N ASN A 40 13.38 -17.36 16.31
CA ASN A 40 14.73 -17.93 16.22
C ASN A 40 15.68 -17.37 17.30
N HIS A 41 15.31 -16.26 17.96
CA HIS A 41 16.17 -15.58 18.93
C HIS A 41 15.35 -15.15 20.13
N ASP A 42 15.58 -15.76 21.29
CA ASP A 42 14.97 -15.33 22.55
C ASP A 42 15.86 -14.31 23.29
N LEU A 43 16.10 -13.18 22.62
CA LEU A 43 16.95 -12.11 23.12
C LEU A 43 16.16 -10.80 23.25
N GLN A 44 16.63 -9.89 24.08
CA GLN A 44 16.03 -8.56 24.20
C GLN A 44 16.09 -7.79 22.88
N LYS A 45 15.01 -7.08 22.54
CA LYS A 45 14.87 -6.30 21.29
C LYS A 45 15.01 -7.19 20.04
N ASN A 46 14.39 -8.36 20.05
CA ASN A 46 14.31 -9.32 18.93
C ASN A 46 13.11 -9.07 17.99
N GLU A 47 12.61 -7.85 17.93
CA GLU A 47 11.44 -7.51 17.12
C GLU A 47 11.72 -7.67 15.62
N LEU A 48 10.74 -8.20 14.89
CA LEU A 48 10.75 -8.34 13.43
C LEU A 48 10.48 -6.99 12.76
N ASN A 49 11.45 -6.07 12.81
CA ASN A 49 11.35 -4.71 12.28
C ASN A 49 12.21 -4.47 11.02
N ARG A 50 12.74 -5.53 10.43
CA ARG A 50 13.49 -5.49 9.17
C ARG A 50 12.85 -6.46 8.18
N TYR A 51 12.98 -6.17 6.90
CA TYR A 51 12.50 -7.03 5.83
C TYR A 51 13.65 -7.37 4.88
N CYS A 52 13.90 -8.66 4.66
CA CYS A 52 14.90 -9.12 3.72
C CYS A 52 14.25 -9.34 2.35
N ILE A 53 14.63 -8.52 1.36
CA ILE A 53 14.09 -8.60 0.00
C ILE A 53 14.45 -9.93 -0.64
N SER A 54 15.69 -10.41 -0.46
CA SER A 54 16.17 -11.66 -1.05
C SER A 54 15.48 -12.90 -0.48
N CYS A 55 15.08 -12.87 0.79
CA CYS A 55 14.44 -14.01 1.47
C CYS A 55 12.91 -13.88 1.57
N ASP A 56 12.35 -12.74 1.17
CA ASP A 56 10.95 -12.40 1.36
C ASP A 56 10.44 -12.65 2.80
N ALA A 57 11.23 -12.17 3.77
CA ALA A 57 11.03 -12.49 5.18
C ALA A 57 11.19 -11.27 6.09
N SER A 58 10.31 -11.13 7.07
CA SER A 58 10.54 -10.23 8.20
C SER A 58 11.53 -10.86 9.17
N ILE A 59 12.52 -10.08 9.59
CA ILE A 59 13.65 -10.55 10.39
C ILE A 59 13.97 -9.54 11.50
N CYS A 60 14.63 -10.02 12.56
CA CYS A 60 15.10 -9.15 13.63
C CYS A 60 16.56 -8.73 13.41
N LYS A 61 17.07 -7.84 14.25
CA LYS A 61 18.47 -7.38 14.19
C LYS A 61 19.51 -8.52 14.29
N TYR A 62 19.18 -9.62 14.99
CA TYR A 62 20.07 -10.77 15.18
C TYR A 62 20.08 -11.71 13.96
N CYS A 63 18.97 -11.81 13.23
CA CYS A 63 18.94 -12.58 11.99
C CYS A 63 19.89 -11.98 10.93
N ILE A 64 20.05 -10.66 10.89
CA ILE A 64 20.94 -9.99 9.93
C ILE A 64 22.40 -10.39 10.11
N THR A 65 22.83 -10.65 11.35
CA THR A 65 24.20 -11.05 11.64
C THR A 65 24.50 -12.49 11.25
N SER A 66 23.48 -13.29 10.92
CA SER A 66 23.70 -14.64 10.39
C SER A 66 24.30 -14.60 8.99
N ASP A 67 25.13 -15.60 8.65
CA ASP A 67 25.78 -15.67 7.34
C ASP A 67 24.79 -15.72 6.16
N VAL A 68 23.57 -16.19 6.40
CA VAL A 68 22.48 -16.25 5.41
C VAL A 68 22.10 -14.85 4.91
N HIS A 69 22.07 -13.83 5.78
CA HIS A 69 21.56 -12.49 5.44
C HIS A 69 22.65 -11.45 5.17
N LYS A 70 23.93 -11.80 5.35
CA LYS A 70 25.08 -10.87 5.30
C LYS A 70 25.22 -10.09 3.99
N LYS A 71 24.75 -10.66 2.87
CA LYS A 71 24.82 -10.06 1.52
C LYS A 71 23.45 -9.71 0.93
N HIS A 72 22.38 -9.81 1.73
CA HIS A 72 21.03 -9.57 1.24
C HIS A 72 20.66 -8.09 1.36
N LYS A 73 19.72 -7.67 0.50
CA LYS A 73 19.12 -6.34 0.59
C LYS A 73 18.08 -6.34 1.70
N ILE A 74 18.25 -5.45 2.68
CA ILE A 74 17.41 -5.38 3.86
C ILE A 74 16.78 -3.98 3.91
N LEU A 75 15.46 -3.94 4.14
CA LEU A 75 14.70 -2.74 4.45
C LEU A 75 14.50 -2.60 5.96
N THR A 76 14.69 -1.41 6.51
CA THR A 76 14.32 -1.12 7.90
C THR A 76 12.91 -0.55 7.98
N ILE A 77 12.04 -1.21 8.75
CA ILE A 77 10.64 -0.81 8.94
C ILE A 77 10.49 -0.06 10.25
N TYR A 78 9.92 1.14 10.18
CA TYR A 78 9.63 1.99 11.33
C TYR A 78 8.12 2.06 11.59
N ARG A 79 7.75 2.38 12.83
CA ARG A 79 6.35 2.59 13.22
C ARG A 79 6.08 4.07 13.42
N HIS A 80 5.13 4.64 12.69
CA HIS A 80 4.74 6.04 12.79
C HIS A 80 3.22 6.19 12.82
N VAL A 81 2.67 6.74 13.92
CA VAL A 81 1.23 7.03 14.08
C VAL A 81 0.35 5.88 13.57
N TYR A 82 0.71 4.65 13.94
CA TYR A 82 0.03 3.38 13.55
C TYR A 82 0.27 2.85 12.13
N GLN A 83 1.25 3.38 11.40
CA GLN A 83 1.66 2.86 10.10
C GLN A 83 3.06 2.26 10.13
N ASN A 84 3.26 1.26 9.27
CA ASN A 84 4.58 0.79 8.90
C ASN A 84 5.11 1.72 7.80
N VAL A 85 6.28 2.31 8.04
CA VAL A 85 6.92 3.26 7.12
C VAL A 85 8.36 2.83 6.85
N VAL A 86 8.86 3.20 5.68
CA VAL A 86 10.25 2.95 5.25
C VAL A 86 10.90 4.29 4.90
N PRO A 87 12.19 4.51 5.19
CA PRO A 87 12.90 5.68 4.71
C PRO A 87 12.79 5.78 3.19
N LEU A 88 12.44 6.97 2.69
CA LEU A 88 12.21 7.20 1.27
C LEU A 88 13.46 6.85 0.45
N ALA A 89 14.62 7.35 0.88
CA ALA A 89 15.90 7.09 0.23
C ALA A 89 16.29 5.60 0.19
N GLU A 90 15.78 4.77 1.11
CA GLU A 90 16.04 3.32 1.11
C GLU A 90 15.10 2.60 0.14
N MET A 91 13.83 3.03 0.08
CA MET A 91 12.83 2.45 -0.80
C MET A 91 13.05 2.82 -2.29
N GLU A 92 13.46 4.06 -2.58
CA GLU A 92 13.70 4.57 -3.94
C GLU A 92 14.80 3.80 -4.69
N ILE A 93 15.70 3.13 -3.99
CA ILE A 93 16.72 2.25 -4.59
C ILE A 93 16.08 1.01 -5.22
N HIS A 94 14.87 0.66 -4.81
CA HIS A 94 14.23 -0.61 -5.16
C HIS A 94 12.96 -0.48 -5.99
N ILE A 95 12.19 0.59 -5.80
CA ILE A 95 10.97 0.87 -6.56
C ILE A 95 10.82 2.37 -6.82
N ASP A 96 10.12 2.68 -7.91
CA ASP A 96 9.71 4.06 -8.17
C ASP A 96 8.70 4.52 -7.10
N CYS A 97 9.13 5.50 -6.29
CA CYS A 97 8.30 6.15 -5.28
C CYS A 97 7.73 7.49 -5.76
N ASP A 98 7.93 7.87 -7.02
CA ASP A 98 7.31 9.07 -7.58
C ASP A 98 5.80 8.97 -7.45
N ILE A 99 5.19 10.15 -7.34
CA ILE A 99 3.75 10.39 -7.15
C ILE A 99 3.14 9.74 -5.89
N ILE A 100 3.94 9.11 -5.02
CA ILE A 100 3.55 8.73 -3.66
C ILE A 100 3.90 9.87 -2.71
N GLN A 101 2.96 10.26 -1.86
CA GLN A 101 3.20 11.28 -0.85
C GLN A 101 4.21 10.80 0.21
N PRO A 102 5.37 11.46 0.37
CA PRO A 102 6.27 11.20 1.47
C PRO A 102 5.88 12.03 2.71
N TYR A 103 6.29 11.56 3.87
CA TYR A 103 6.07 12.21 5.16
C TYR A 103 7.40 12.50 5.82
N LYS A 104 7.45 13.57 6.62
CA LYS A 104 8.61 13.87 7.45
C LYS A 104 8.41 13.30 8.85
N CYS A 105 9.24 12.34 9.23
CA CYS A 105 9.25 11.72 10.56
C CYS A 105 10.65 11.83 11.16
N ASN A 106 10.79 12.45 12.34
CA ASN A 106 12.08 12.64 13.03
C ASN A 106 13.18 13.20 12.10
N LYS A 107 12.85 14.25 11.35
CA LYS A 107 13.72 14.90 10.36
C LYS A 107 14.12 14.03 9.15
N LYS A 108 13.56 12.83 8.97
CA LYS A 108 13.77 11.96 7.81
C LYS A 108 12.52 11.89 6.94
N TRP A 109 12.71 11.80 5.63
CA TRP A 109 11.62 11.48 4.70
C TRP A 109 11.33 9.99 4.71
N VAL A 110 10.05 9.65 4.86
CA VAL A 110 9.56 8.28 4.92
C VAL A 110 8.33 8.14 4.03
N VAL A 111 8.06 6.92 3.59
CA VAL A 111 6.89 6.55 2.80
C VAL A 111 6.13 5.46 3.55
N SER A 112 4.81 5.56 3.56
CA SER A 112 3.94 4.58 4.21
C SER A 112 3.74 3.35 3.32
N LEU A 113 3.85 2.16 3.90
CA LEU A 113 3.60 0.90 3.20
C LEU A 113 2.11 0.76 2.86
N ASN A 114 1.25 0.86 3.88
CA ASN A 114 -0.19 0.66 3.78
C ASN A 114 -0.96 1.93 4.19
N PRO A 115 -2.15 2.19 3.62
CA PRO A 115 -3.02 3.25 4.09
C PRO A 115 -3.44 2.97 5.55
N LEU A 116 -3.71 4.01 6.35
CA LEU A 116 -4.27 3.80 7.70
C LEU A 116 -5.61 3.05 7.60
N PRO A 117 -5.89 2.11 8.53
CA PRO A 117 -7.23 1.55 8.67
C PRO A 117 -8.23 2.67 8.96
N HIS A 118 -9.43 2.57 8.41
CA HIS A 118 -10.37 3.67 8.18
C HIS A 118 -11.01 4.31 9.44
N ASN A 119 -10.43 4.11 10.63
CA ASN A 119 -11.00 4.53 11.92
C ASN A 119 -10.67 5.99 12.27
N GLY A 120 -11.04 6.93 11.40
CA GLY A 120 -11.34 8.31 11.79
C GLY A 120 -10.22 9.36 11.77
N SER A 121 -9.04 9.10 11.21
CA SER A 121 -7.92 10.07 11.25
C SER A 121 -7.60 10.78 9.92
N GLY A 122 -8.32 10.48 8.84
CA GLY A 122 -8.18 11.17 7.56
C GLY A 122 -9.52 11.61 7.05
N SER A 123 -9.68 12.92 6.77
CA SER A 123 -10.81 13.40 6.00
C SER A 123 -10.80 12.67 4.65
N LEU A 124 -11.78 11.81 4.43
CA LEU A 124 -12.14 11.43 3.08
C LEU A 124 -12.57 12.70 2.37
N ILE A 125 -12.08 12.89 1.16
CA ILE A 125 -12.53 13.99 0.31
C ILE A 125 -12.95 13.35 -1.02
N GLU A 126 -14.13 13.73 -1.48
CA GLU A 126 -14.58 13.45 -2.84
C GLU A 126 -14.08 14.58 -3.74
N GLY A 127 -13.36 14.24 -4.80
CA GLY A 127 -12.90 15.20 -5.81
C GLY A 127 -11.37 15.32 -5.94
N ASP A 128 -10.97 16.39 -6.62
CA ASP A 128 -9.58 16.72 -6.91
C ASP A 128 -8.85 17.01 -5.58
N GLY A 129 -7.73 16.32 -5.33
CA GLY A 129 -7.02 16.44 -4.05
C GLY A 129 -6.89 15.17 -3.21
N ALA A 130 -7.53 14.08 -3.63
CA ALA A 130 -7.54 12.82 -2.89
C ALA A 130 -6.70 11.74 -3.57
N CYS A 131 -6.18 10.81 -2.76
CA CYS A 131 -5.53 9.59 -3.23
C CYS A 131 -6.48 8.81 -4.14
N ASN A 132 -6.00 8.40 -5.31
CA ASN A 132 -6.82 7.74 -6.33
C ASN A 132 -7.48 6.44 -5.83
N VAL A 133 -6.86 5.76 -4.85
CA VAL A 133 -7.33 4.48 -4.31
C VAL A 133 -8.06 4.64 -2.98
N CYS A 134 -7.39 5.13 -1.94
CA CYS A 134 -7.97 5.17 -0.59
C CYS A 134 -8.74 6.46 -0.27
N LYS A 135 -8.84 7.39 -1.23
CA LYS A 135 -9.59 8.66 -1.14
C LYS A 135 -9.21 9.56 0.04
N ARG A 136 -8.01 9.38 0.61
CA ARG A 136 -7.45 10.30 1.61
C ARG A 136 -6.92 11.57 0.97
N LYS A 137 -7.12 12.70 1.65
CA LYS A 137 -6.52 13.98 1.28
C LYS A 137 -5.00 13.87 1.11
N LEU A 138 -4.48 14.36 -0.01
CA LEU A 138 -3.06 14.53 -0.25
C LEU A 138 -2.62 15.95 0.15
N THR A 139 -1.38 16.11 0.60
CA THR A 139 -0.83 17.42 0.99
C THR A 139 -0.53 18.31 -0.21
N ASP A 140 -0.15 17.70 -1.32
CA ASP A 140 0.17 18.37 -2.58
C ASP A 140 -0.40 17.52 -3.73
N PRO A 141 -1.66 17.75 -4.12
CA PRO A 141 -2.34 16.98 -5.16
C PRO A 141 -1.78 17.15 -6.57
N ASP A 142 -1.12 18.26 -6.85
CA ASP A 142 -0.52 18.52 -8.17
C ASP A 142 0.69 17.60 -8.39
N ARG A 143 1.38 17.26 -7.29
CA ARG A 143 2.57 16.40 -7.31
C ARG A 143 2.28 14.94 -6.98
N PHE A 144 1.33 14.66 -6.08
CA PHE A 144 1.09 13.31 -5.56
C PHE A 144 -0.28 12.79 -5.99
N ARG A 145 -0.34 11.49 -6.28
CA ARG A 145 -1.58 10.77 -6.64
C ARG A 145 -1.92 9.64 -5.67
N PHE A 146 -0.92 9.19 -4.91
CA PHE A 146 -1.06 8.07 -3.99
C PHE A 146 -0.60 8.43 -2.57
N TYR A 147 -1.33 7.92 -1.60
CA TYR A 147 -1.04 8.12 -0.17
C TYR A 147 0.00 7.12 0.38
N SER A 148 0.13 5.94 -0.23
CA SER A 148 1.00 4.85 0.24
C SER A 148 1.42 3.95 -0.91
N ILE A 149 2.44 3.11 -0.69
CA ILE A 149 2.91 2.13 -1.68
C ILE A 149 1.78 1.19 -2.09
N ALA A 150 1.01 0.66 -1.13
CA ALA A 150 -0.14 -0.20 -1.43
C ALA A 150 -1.16 0.47 -2.36
N CYS A 151 -1.39 1.78 -2.21
CA CYS A 151 -2.29 2.51 -3.11
C CYS A 151 -1.74 2.58 -4.55
N LYS A 152 -0.43 2.84 -4.72
CA LYS A 152 0.19 2.85 -6.06
C LYS A 152 0.14 1.45 -6.69
N VAL A 153 0.51 0.43 -5.91
CA VAL A 153 0.49 -0.98 -6.33
C VAL A 153 -0.90 -1.42 -6.76
N GLN A 154 -1.93 -1.12 -5.96
CA GLN A 154 -3.31 -1.47 -6.27
C GLN A 154 -3.81 -0.78 -7.55
N ALA A 155 -3.45 0.48 -7.77
CA ALA A 155 -3.83 1.19 -8.99
C ALA A 155 -3.20 0.56 -10.23
N ILE A 156 -1.90 0.25 -10.19
CA ILE A 156 -1.18 -0.38 -11.30
C ILE A 156 -1.73 -1.78 -11.58
N SER A 157 -1.93 -2.61 -10.55
CA SER A 157 -2.50 -3.95 -10.72
C SER A 157 -3.92 -3.91 -11.31
N GLY A 158 -4.74 -2.93 -10.92
CA GLY A 158 -6.05 -2.69 -11.53
C GLY A 158 -5.96 -2.27 -13.00
N THR A 159 -4.97 -1.45 -13.36
CA THR A 159 -4.73 -1.03 -14.76
C THR A 159 -4.23 -2.17 -15.64
N ILE A 160 -3.35 -3.03 -15.12
CA ILE A 160 -2.82 -4.19 -15.86
C ILE A 160 -3.94 -5.18 -16.22
N ILE A 161 -4.92 -5.40 -15.32
CA ILE A 161 -6.07 -6.26 -15.60
C ILE A 161 -6.92 -5.72 -16.74
N VAL A 162 -7.04 -4.39 -16.87
CA VAL A 162 -7.79 -3.73 -17.96
C VAL A 162 -7.01 -3.71 -19.28
N GLN A 163 -5.68 -3.95 -19.26
CA GLN A 163 -4.82 -3.95 -20.44
C GLN A 163 -4.56 -5.33 -21.07
N LEU A 164 -4.99 -6.44 -20.44
CA LEU A 164 -5.07 -7.71 -21.16
C LEU A 164 -6.27 -7.65 -22.13
N PRO A 165 -6.09 -7.95 -23.43
CA PRO A 165 -7.22 -8.01 -24.35
C PRO A 165 -8.13 -9.17 -23.93
N GLU A 166 -9.28 -8.84 -23.37
CA GLU A 166 -10.40 -9.77 -23.23
C GLU A 166 -10.81 -10.25 -24.64
N GLN A 167 -10.63 -11.54 -24.91
CA GLN A 167 -11.34 -12.17 -26.02
C GLN A 167 -12.81 -12.27 -25.62
N GLN A 168 -13.65 -11.54 -26.36
CA GLN A 168 -15.10 -11.58 -26.25
C GLN A 168 -15.60 -13.01 -26.51
N ASP A 169 -16.47 -13.51 -25.64
CA ASP A 169 -17.46 -14.50 -26.00
C ASP A 169 -18.85 -14.01 -25.59
N VAL A 170 -19.78 -14.13 -26.54
CA VAL A 170 -21.13 -13.56 -26.54
C VAL A 170 -22.13 -14.67 -26.22
N GLY A 171 -23.04 -14.43 -25.28
CA GLY A 171 -24.27 -15.24 -25.18
C GLY A 171 -25.14 -14.97 -23.95
N GLY A 172 -26.30 -14.33 -24.15
CA GLY A 172 -27.38 -14.12 -23.16
C GLY A 172 -28.05 -15.41 -22.67
N ASN A 173 -29.01 -15.44 -21.73
CA ASN A 173 -30.09 -14.50 -21.45
C ASN A 173 -30.64 -14.66 -20.01
N ALA A 174 -31.45 -13.66 -19.65
CA ALA A 174 -32.25 -13.42 -18.45
C ALA A 174 -33.02 -14.60 -17.81
N ALA A 175 -33.14 -14.54 -16.48
CA ALA A 175 -34.40 -14.83 -15.77
C ALA A 175 -34.46 -14.06 -14.44
N ASP A 176 -35.58 -13.38 -14.28
CA ASP A 176 -36.05 -12.51 -13.22
C ASP A 176 -36.48 -13.31 -11.97
N GLN A 177 -36.24 -12.79 -10.77
CA GLN A 177 -37.07 -13.10 -9.59
C GLN A 177 -36.85 -12.10 -8.45
N GLN A 178 -37.91 -11.31 -8.24
CA GLN A 178 -38.15 -10.45 -7.08
C GLN A 178 -38.28 -11.29 -5.80
N VAL A 179 -37.64 -10.87 -4.72
CA VAL A 179 -38.14 -11.13 -3.35
C VAL A 179 -37.89 -9.90 -2.47
N GLU A 180 -38.95 -9.48 -1.80
CA GLU A 180 -39.07 -8.29 -0.98
C GLU A 180 -38.22 -8.28 0.29
N ASN A 181 -37.95 -7.05 0.76
CA ASN A 181 -37.39 -6.68 2.07
C ASN A 181 -38.18 -7.28 3.26
N PRO A 182 -37.53 -7.45 4.44
CA PRO A 182 -37.79 -6.41 5.44
C PRO A 182 -36.60 -6.04 6.36
N SER A 183 -36.62 -4.76 6.73
CA SER A 183 -36.45 -4.26 8.10
C SER A 183 -35.25 -3.33 8.34
N LYS A 184 -35.57 -2.03 8.32
CA LYS A 184 -34.78 -0.93 8.86
C LYS A 184 -34.61 -1.13 10.37
N ARG A 185 -33.41 -1.52 10.82
CA ARG A 185 -33.04 -1.43 12.25
C ARG A 185 -32.91 0.04 12.65
N LYS A 186 -33.95 0.58 13.30
CA LYS A 186 -33.89 1.85 14.04
C LYS A 186 -32.78 1.75 15.09
N ARG A 187 -31.69 2.52 14.93
CA ARG A 187 -30.71 2.71 16.00
C ARG A 187 -31.30 3.67 17.03
N SER A 188 -31.48 3.18 18.25
CA SER A 188 -31.89 3.98 19.41
C SER A 188 -30.84 5.08 19.68
N ARG A 189 -31.30 6.32 19.92
CA ARG A 189 -30.43 7.42 20.37
C ARG A 189 -29.97 7.09 21.79
N LYS A 190 -28.66 7.09 22.04
CA LYS A 190 -28.12 7.15 23.41
C LYS A 190 -28.69 8.40 24.08
N GLY A 191 -29.35 8.23 25.23
CA GLY A 191 -29.90 9.32 26.02
C GLY A 191 -28.82 10.31 26.47
N MET A 192 -29.24 11.52 26.84
CA MET A 192 -28.35 12.56 27.38
C MET A 192 -27.63 12.04 28.63
N SER A 193 -26.30 12.13 28.63
CA SER A 193 -25.49 11.87 29.82
C SER A 193 -25.66 13.01 30.82
N TYR A 194 -26.18 12.71 32.01
CA TYR A 194 -26.10 13.63 33.13
C TYR A 194 -24.67 13.65 33.67
N ARG A 195 -24.11 14.85 33.91
CA ARG A 195 -22.83 15.00 34.62
C ARG A 195 -23.01 14.58 36.08
N ALA A 196 -22.04 13.86 36.63
CA ALA A 196 -22.01 13.55 38.05
C ALA A 196 -21.86 14.85 38.88
N PRO A 197 -22.56 14.97 40.02
CA PRO A 197 -22.39 16.10 40.93
C PRO A 197 -21.01 16.05 41.59
N PHE A 198 -20.39 17.22 41.73
CA PHE A 198 -19.13 17.37 42.46
C PHE A 198 -19.42 17.29 43.96
N PHE A 199 -18.82 16.32 44.64
CA PHE A 199 -18.55 16.39 46.07
C PHE A 199 -17.07 16.71 46.25
#